data_AF-A0A7S0B8F4-F1
#
_entry.id   AF-A0A7S0B8F4-F1
#
_cell.length_a   1.000
_cell.length_b   1.000
_cell.length_c   1.000
_cell.angle_alpha   90.00
_cell.angle_beta   90.00
_cell.angle_gamma   90.00
#
_symmetry.space_group_name_H-M   'P 1'
#
loop_
_entity.id
_entity.type
_entity.pdbx_description
1 polymer ?
#
loop_
_entity_poly.entity_id
_entity_poly.type
_entity_poly.pdbx_seq_one_letter_code
_entity_poly.pdbx_strand_id
1 'polypeptide(L)'
;MQALTSVLGMVRRGRPNAARPRDPFGLDGELFEYLTHAEQHGEAFVGYRVRGHPMVLFSEDGTALASLHLRATGDGAGSALIARRPDDPTSFLGVLTTDGQAFALVMTNLTTDGVMMMDVGGEARHREPRFWEKTDKSFWSGQHRNDNRLNRSNILWPMTPNVCQESFLHFQQTGASRQLRLLARNQSASSKASPGGCITSGDGGSFPLFVYPKYGSRAAARFARTTWACPETVVIVGTPALLDGASEDYNIQLEHPLSRRPGGEGLKGWEAVVKALADSFGVSPQRLLEVSRIDRDSLAQLPDDIVHELVLQQLNSADIRKLMEEGEKRDSSTPQQAGAGPAAGSASPLAPPVAGRASTALPSAASQGQNLGSLAAGATPAEVVAGKRLLGHGISRLLIEKFEFERPSTPVTLHFGVHERLKLSADEPPDATEVAELRQQLSQRIDALSSGRREALMEDICSVYETAECVICLSSDPRPDAVLYQCGHRCLHLKCIEAVRLRRCPICRAPIAAVLPE
;
A
#
# COMPACT_ATOMS: atom_id res chain seq x y z
N MET A 1 6.74 38.47 -62.43
CA MET A 1 7.63 38.75 -61.28
C MET A 1 6.80 38.70 -60.01
N GLN A 2 7.41 38.17 -58.96
CA GLN A 2 6.86 37.71 -57.68
C GLN A 2 6.14 38.78 -56.84
N ALA A 3 5.10 38.35 -56.10
CA ALA A 3 4.82 38.65 -54.68
C ALA A 3 3.41 38.10 -54.35
N LEU A 4 3.21 36.90 -53.79
CA LEU A 4 3.34 36.52 -52.38
C LEU A 4 2.72 37.52 -51.38
N THR A 5 1.48 37.26 -50.95
CA THR A 5 1.14 37.40 -49.52
C THR A 5 0.04 36.40 -49.14
N SER A 6 0.46 35.43 -48.33
CA SER A 6 -0.30 34.30 -47.80
C SER A 6 -1.15 34.74 -46.60
N VAL A 7 -2.46 34.53 -46.69
CA VAL A 7 -3.39 34.53 -45.55
C VAL A 7 -3.48 33.09 -45.06
N LEU A 8 -2.73 32.76 -43.99
CA LEU A 8 -2.79 31.46 -43.32
C LEU A 8 -2.98 31.64 -41.81
N GLY A 9 -4.14 31.19 -41.35
CA GLY A 9 -4.29 30.37 -40.15
C GLY A 9 -3.77 30.94 -38.84
N MET A 10 -4.54 31.82 -38.22
CA MET A 10 -4.40 32.13 -36.80
C MET A 10 -4.86 30.92 -35.98
N VAL A 11 -3.97 29.95 -35.80
CA VAL A 11 -4.14 28.83 -34.86
C VAL A 11 -4.28 29.45 -33.46
N ARG A 12 -5.48 29.34 -32.88
CA ARG A 12 -5.71 29.64 -31.46
C ARG A 12 -4.76 28.77 -30.65
N ARG A 13 -3.68 29.37 -30.13
CA ARG A 13 -2.85 28.75 -29.10
C ARG A 13 -3.78 28.41 -27.93
N GLY A 14 -4.02 27.11 -27.73
CA GLY A 14 -4.78 26.62 -26.59
C GLY A 14 -4.18 27.22 -25.33
N ARG A 15 -5.04 27.76 -24.45
CA ARG A 15 -4.62 28.18 -23.12
C ARG A 15 -3.87 27.00 -22.48
N PRO A 16 -2.73 27.23 -21.80
CA PRO A 16 -2.09 26.17 -21.04
C PRO A 16 -3.16 25.53 -20.15
N ASN A 17 -3.38 24.23 -20.32
CA ASN A 17 -4.31 23.46 -19.50
C ASN A 17 -4.04 23.84 -18.06
N ALA A 18 -5.03 24.41 -17.38
CA ALA A 18 -4.96 24.65 -15.94
C ALA A 18 -4.42 23.37 -15.32
N ALA A 19 -3.25 23.46 -14.68
CA ALA A 19 -2.52 22.31 -14.19
C ALA A 19 -3.49 21.47 -13.38
N ARG A 20 -3.70 20.20 -13.79
CA ARG A 20 -4.56 19.31 -13.02
C ARG A 20 -4.04 19.33 -11.58
N PRO A 21 -4.91 19.55 -10.58
CA PRO A 21 -4.51 19.47 -9.18
C PRO A 21 -3.74 18.17 -8.98
N ARG A 22 -2.52 18.28 -8.44
CA ARG A 22 -1.67 17.12 -8.18
C ARG A 22 -2.31 16.28 -7.09
N ASP A 23 -2.23 14.96 -7.23
CA ASP A 23 -2.59 14.04 -6.17
C ASP A 23 -1.67 14.33 -4.97
N PRO A 24 -2.23 14.72 -3.81
CA PRO A 24 -1.41 15.10 -2.68
C PRO A 24 -0.80 13.92 -1.91
N PHE A 25 -1.38 12.72 -1.97
CA PHE A 25 -0.78 11.54 -1.34
C PHE A 25 0.04 10.70 -2.33
N GLY A 26 0.00 11.04 -3.62
CA GLY A 26 0.78 10.36 -4.64
C GLY A 26 0.42 8.88 -4.75
N LEU A 27 -0.87 8.57 -4.60
CA LEU A 27 -1.34 7.20 -4.73
C LEU A 27 -1.18 6.73 -6.17
N ASP A 28 -1.08 5.41 -6.33
CA ASP A 28 -0.97 4.78 -7.64
C ASP A 28 -2.23 5.10 -8.48
N GLY A 29 -2.04 5.84 -9.57
CA GLY A 29 -3.11 6.26 -10.48
C GLY A 29 -3.82 5.11 -11.22
N GLU A 30 -3.23 3.91 -11.22
CA GLU A 30 -3.90 2.69 -11.69
C GLU A 30 -4.97 2.20 -10.70
N LEU A 31 -4.78 2.48 -9.41
CA LEU A 31 -5.63 1.98 -8.32
C LEU A 31 -6.59 3.06 -7.80
N PHE A 32 -6.16 4.32 -7.84
CA PHE A 32 -6.90 5.45 -7.29
C PHE A 32 -6.93 6.63 -8.25
N GLU A 33 -8.08 7.28 -8.35
CA GLU A 33 -8.23 8.53 -9.06
C GLU A 33 -8.59 9.65 -8.09
N TYR A 34 -7.67 10.60 -7.95
CA TYR A 34 -7.88 11.79 -7.15
C TYR A 34 -9.06 12.62 -7.70
N LEU A 35 -10.01 12.96 -6.83
CA LEU A 35 -11.21 13.73 -7.19
C LEU A 35 -11.23 15.12 -6.56
N THR A 36 -11.02 15.20 -5.25
CA THR A 36 -11.14 16.45 -4.47
C THR A 36 -10.35 16.34 -3.16
N HIS A 37 -10.05 17.47 -2.52
CA HIS A 37 -9.58 17.50 -1.13
C HIS A 37 -10.09 18.74 -0.40
N ALA A 38 -10.04 18.68 0.92
CA ALA A 38 -10.16 19.84 1.79
C ALA A 38 -9.13 19.76 2.92
N GLU A 39 -8.67 20.91 3.38
CA GLU A 39 -7.89 21.03 4.61
C GLU A 39 -8.78 21.56 5.71
N GLN A 40 -8.82 20.85 6.83
CA GLN A 40 -9.61 21.29 7.98
C GLN A 40 -8.95 20.83 9.28
N HIS A 41 -8.87 21.72 10.26
CA HIS A 41 -8.35 21.42 11.60
C HIS A 41 -6.90 20.88 11.63
N GLY A 42 -6.09 21.24 10.64
CA GLY A 42 -4.73 20.70 10.50
C GLY A 42 -4.69 19.25 10.02
N GLU A 43 -5.77 18.77 9.40
CA GLU A 43 -5.84 17.49 8.69
C GLU A 43 -6.18 17.72 7.22
N ALA A 44 -5.66 16.85 6.36
CA ALA A 44 -5.94 16.79 4.94
C ALA A 44 -6.96 15.68 4.69
N PHE A 45 -8.13 16.03 4.15
CA PHE A 45 -9.17 15.08 3.75
C PHE A 45 -9.16 14.98 2.23
N VAL A 46 -8.77 13.82 1.70
CA VAL A 46 -8.59 13.64 0.27
C VAL A 46 -9.53 12.55 -0.24
N GLY A 47 -10.38 12.92 -1.18
CA GLY A 47 -11.36 12.06 -1.81
C GLY A 47 -10.82 11.42 -3.09
N TYR A 48 -10.88 10.10 -3.16
CA TYR A 48 -10.49 9.30 -4.32
C TYR A 48 -11.65 8.46 -4.82
N ARG A 49 -11.73 8.28 -6.14
CA ARG A 49 -12.43 7.16 -6.75
C ARG A 49 -11.50 5.95 -6.75
N VAL A 50 -11.98 4.79 -6.31
CA VAL A 50 -11.19 3.56 -6.37
C VAL A 50 -11.41 2.86 -7.71
N ARG A 51 -10.36 2.25 -8.26
CA ARG A 51 -10.38 1.54 -9.55
C ARG A 51 -10.27 0.03 -9.34
N GLY A 52 -10.84 -0.76 -10.24
CA GLY A 52 -10.70 -2.22 -10.18
C GLY A 52 -11.43 -2.91 -9.02
N HIS A 53 -12.43 -2.26 -8.42
CA HIS A 53 -13.33 -2.82 -7.40
C HIS A 53 -12.59 -3.50 -6.22
N PRO A 54 -11.77 -2.74 -5.45
CA PRO A 54 -11.11 -3.29 -4.29
C PRO A 54 -12.08 -3.58 -3.16
N MET A 55 -11.61 -4.37 -2.19
CA MET A 55 -12.16 -4.30 -0.84
C MET A 55 -11.34 -3.31 -0.01
N VAL A 56 -12.03 -2.48 0.77
CA VAL A 56 -11.44 -1.43 1.61
C VAL A 56 -11.85 -1.68 3.05
N LEU A 57 -10.86 -1.62 3.94
CA LEU A 57 -11.02 -1.62 5.38
C LEU A 57 -11.27 -0.20 5.86
N PHE A 58 -12.37 -0.01 6.57
CA PHE A 58 -12.74 1.25 7.20
C PHE A 58 -12.67 1.14 8.71
N SER A 59 -12.30 2.22 9.39
CA SER A 59 -12.64 2.41 10.80
C SER A 59 -14.10 2.75 10.98
N GLU A 60 -14.58 2.67 12.21
CA GLU A 60 -15.94 3.07 12.59
C GLU A 60 -16.30 4.50 12.16
N ASP A 61 -15.36 5.43 12.23
CA ASP A 61 -15.58 6.81 11.81
C ASP A 61 -15.71 6.96 10.28
N GLY A 62 -15.54 5.89 9.50
CA GLY A 62 -15.61 5.90 8.04
C GLY A 62 -14.29 6.27 7.34
N THR A 63 -13.19 6.43 8.08
CA THR A 63 -11.85 6.63 7.49
C THR A 63 -11.36 5.34 6.83
N ALA A 64 -10.87 5.43 5.60
CA ALA A 64 -10.24 4.29 4.93
C ALA A 64 -8.86 3.99 5.55
N LEU A 65 -8.63 2.73 5.95
CA LEU A 65 -7.40 2.28 6.60
C LEU A 65 -6.51 1.49 5.64
N ALA A 66 -7.07 0.54 4.90
CA ALA A 66 -6.33 -0.31 3.98
C ALA A 66 -7.19 -0.65 2.77
N SER A 67 -6.57 -0.93 1.62
CA SER A 67 -7.25 -1.52 0.47
C SER A 67 -6.55 -2.77 -0.01
N LEU A 68 -7.33 -3.74 -0.49
CA LEU A 68 -6.85 -4.90 -1.21
C LEU A 68 -7.48 -4.91 -2.61
N HIS A 69 -6.64 -4.85 -3.64
CA HIS A 69 -7.01 -5.03 -5.03
C HIS A 69 -6.59 -6.42 -5.51
N LEU A 70 -7.34 -6.95 -6.46
CA LEU A 70 -6.97 -8.13 -7.23
C LEU A 70 -6.62 -7.67 -8.64
N ARG A 71 -5.40 -7.96 -9.10
CA ARG A 71 -4.92 -7.58 -10.43
C ARG A 71 -4.56 -8.80 -11.25
N ALA A 72 -5.14 -8.93 -12.43
CA ALA A 72 -4.68 -9.87 -13.46
C ALA A 72 -3.24 -9.53 -13.88
N THR A 73 -2.36 -10.53 -13.98
CA THR A 73 -0.96 -10.34 -14.40
C THR A 73 -0.60 -11.22 -15.60
N GLY A 74 0.43 -10.80 -16.34
CA GLY A 74 0.90 -11.47 -17.56
C GLY A 74 0.23 -10.95 -18.84
N ASP A 75 0.61 -11.52 -19.99
CA ASP A 75 0.22 -11.05 -21.32
C ASP A 75 -1.26 -11.36 -21.71
N GLY A 76 -2.06 -11.85 -20.76
CA GLY A 76 -3.44 -12.25 -20.99
C GLY A 76 -4.41 -11.08 -20.87
N ALA A 77 -5.44 -11.05 -21.72
CA ALA A 77 -6.52 -10.06 -21.70
C ALA A 77 -7.53 -10.23 -20.55
N GLY A 78 -7.27 -11.10 -19.57
CA GLY A 78 -8.21 -11.35 -18.49
C GLY A 78 -8.21 -10.20 -17.48
N SER A 79 -9.30 -10.06 -16.75
CA SER A 79 -9.53 -9.01 -15.77
C SER A 79 -9.87 -9.62 -14.41
N ALA A 80 -9.88 -8.78 -13.38
CA ALA A 80 -10.06 -9.19 -12.01
C ALA A 80 -10.96 -8.20 -11.26
N LEU A 81 -11.73 -8.70 -10.30
CA LEU A 81 -12.45 -7.87 -9.34
C LEU A 81 -12.58 -8.57 -7.99
N ILE A 82 -12.96 -7.81 -6.97
CA ILE A 82 -13.40 -8.35 -5.68
C ILE A 82 -14.86 -7.95 -5.48
N ALA A 83 -15.71 -8.92 -5.17
CA ALA A 83 -17.13 -8.69 -4.86
C ALA A 83 -17.46 -9.21 -3.47
N ARG A 84 -18.28 -8.48 -2.73
CA ARG A 84 -18.89 -8.98 -1.49
C ARG A 84 -19.91 -10.08 -1.82
N ARG A 85 -19.92 -11.15 -1.01
CA ARG A 85 -20.94 -12.20 -1.11
C ARG A 85 -22.28 -11.71 -0.53
N PRO A 86 -23.41 -11.98 -1.20
CA PRO A 86 -24.72 -11.52 -0.74
C PRO A 86 -25.20 -12.25 0.52
N ASP A 87 -24.72 -13.47 0.75
CA ASP A 87 -25.10 -14.35 1.86
C ASP A 87 -24.27 -14.12 3.13
N ASP A 88 -23.09 -13.50 3.02
CA ASP A 88 -22.19 -13.30 4.15
C ASP A 88 -21.44 -11.95 4.03
N PRO A 89 -21.73 -10.96 4.91
CA PRO A 89 -21.08 -9.65 4.87
C PRO A 89 -19.59 -9.69 5.21
N THR A 90 -19.13 -10.78 5.82
CA THR A 90 -17.73 -11.06 6.17
C THR A 90 -17.00 -11.90 5.13
N SER A 91 -17.64 -12.14 3.98
CA SER A 91 -17.05 -12.94 2.91
C SER A 91 -17.03 -12.19 1.56
N PHE A 92 -15.90 -12.32 0.88
CA PHE A 92 -15.62 -11.68 -0.39
C PHE A 92 -15.12 -12.73 -1.39
N LEU A 93 -15.37 -12.48 -2.66
CA LEU A 93 -14.96 -13.33 -3.76
C LEU A 93 -14.08 -12.54 -4.73
N GLY A 94 -12.81 -12.93 -4.82
CA GLY A 94 -11.92 -12.52 -5.89
C GLY A 94 -12.22 -13.31 -7.16
N VAL A 95 -12.65 -12.62 -8.22
CA VAL A 95 -13.04 -13.25 -9.48
C VAL A 95 -12.03 -12.91 -10.56
N LEU A 96 -11.53 -13.92 -11.28
CA LEU A 96 -10.79 -13.74 -12.54
C LEU A 96 -11.67 -14.12 -13.74
N THR A 97 -11.47 -13.45 -14.87
CA THR A 97 -12.25 -13.73 -16.10
C THR A 97 -11.60 -14.77 -17.01
N THR A 98 -10.51 -15.41 -16.60
CA THR A 98 -9.82 -16.41 -17.41
C THR A 98 -9.26 -17.52 -16.53
N ASP A 99 -9.52 -18.77 -16.92
CA ASP A 99 -8.96 -19.92 -16.20
C ASP A 99 -7.44 -20.01 -16.37
N GLY A 100 -6.75 -20.43 -15.31
CA GLY A 100 -5.30 -20.47 -15.26
C GLY A 100 -4.64 -19.09 -15.32
N GLN A 101 -5.38 -18.00 -15.12
CA GLN A 101 -4.80 -16.66 -15.17
C GLN A 101 -3.86 -16.42 -13.99
N ALA A 102 -2.71 -15.79 -14.27
CA ALA A 102 -1.83 -15.28 -13.23
C ALA A 102 -2.41 -14.01 -12.63
N PHE A 103 -2.20 -13.79 -11.34
CA PHE A 103 -2.71 -12.61 -10.66
C PHE A 103 -1.74 -12.11 -9.59
N ALA A 104 -2.01 -10.91 -9.08
CA ALA A 104 -1.35 -10.32 -7.94
C ALA A 104 -2.40 -9.73 -6.99
N LEU A 105 -2.10 -9.79 -5.70
CA LEU A 105 -2.79 -9.06 -4.66
C LEU A 105 -2.05 -7.75 -4.45
N VAL A 106 -2.71 -6.61 -4.62
CA VAL A 106 -2.11 -5.29 -4.38
C VAL A 106 -2.72 -4.68 -3.12
N MET A 107 -1.91 -4.58 -2.07
CA MET A 107 -2.31 -4.14 -0.75
C MET A 107 -1.77 -2.74 -0.51
N THR A 108 -2.63 -1.79 -0.14
CA THR A 108 -2.21 -0.40 0.10
C THR A 108 -2.61 0.02 1.50
N ASN A 109 -1.66 0.58 2.25
CA ASN A 109 -1.92 1.27 3.50
C ASN A 109 -2.43 2.67 3.19
N LEU A 110 -3.68 2.95 3.56
CA LEU A 110 -4.33 4.24 3.33
C LEU A 110 -4.23 5.16 4.54
N THR A 111 -3.34 4.86 5.49
CA THR A 111 -3.00 5.75 6.61
C THR A 111 -1.69 6.47 6.32
N THR A 112 -1.55 7.70 6.80
CA THR A 112 -0.32 8.50 6.63
C THR A 112 0.66 8.35 7.77
N ASP A 113 0.21 7.85 8.92
CA ASP A 113 0.88 8.00 10.22
C ASP A 113 1.25 6.66 10.86
N GLY A 114 0.97 5.53 10.20
CA GLY A 114 1.20 4.21 10.75
C GLY A 114 1.69 3.22 9.71
N VAL A 115 2.49 2.25 10.15
CA VAL A 115 2.72 1.01 9.40
C VAL A 115 1.66 0.01 9.83
N MET A 116 1.19 -0.81 8.90
CA MET A 116 0.26 -1.91 9.21
C MET A 116 0.83 -3.23 8.72
N MET A 117 0.24 -4.32 9.18
CA MET A 117 0.53 -5.64 8.65
C MET A 117 -0.76 -6.28 8.13
N MET A 118 -0.76 -6.75 6.89
CA MET A 118 -1.87 -7.43 6.24
C MET A 118 -1.53 -8.90 6.01
N ASP A 119 -2.32 -9.77 6.63
CA ASP A 119 -2.07 -11.20 6.75
C ASP A 119 -3.14 -11.96 5.97
N VAL A 120 -2.75 -12.48 4.79
CA VAL A 120 -3.65 -13.19 3.87
C VAL A 120 -3.42 -14.68 4.00
N GLY A 121 -4.41 -15.42 4.52
CA GLY A 121 -4.42 -16.88 4.54
C GLY A 121 -4.07 -17.54 5.87
N GLY A 122 -3.75 -16.79 6.92
CA GLY A 122 -3.50 -17.45 8.20
C GLY A 122 -3.14 -16.54 9.34
N GLU A 123 -4.07 -16.44 10.28
CA GLU A 123 -4.02 -15.82 11.60
C GLU A 123 -2.65 -15.93 12.29
N ALA A 124 -1.77 -14.97 11.99
CA ALA A 124 -0.37 -14.93 12.38
C ALA A 124 -0.15 -15.35 13.83
N ARG A 125 -1.03 -14.90 14.72
CA ARG A 125 -0.94 -15.12 16.17
C ARG A 125 -1.40 -16.49 16.66
N HIS A 126 -2.41 -17.09 16.04
CA HIS A 126 -3.05 -18.29 16.61
C HIS A 126 -2.16 -19.53 16.50
N ARG A 127 -1.26 -19.57 15.52
CA ARG A 127 -0.34 -20.69 15.36
C ARG A 127 0.76 -20.71 16.43
N GLU A 128 1.16 -19.54 16.93
CA GLU A 128 2.29 -19.44 17.87
C GLU A 128 2.13 -18.27 18.87
N PRO A 129 1.19 -18.30 19.83
CA PRO A 129 0.98 -17.18 20.76
C PRO A 129 2.24 -16.81 21.58
N ARG A 130 3.03 -17.81 21.99
CA ARG A 130 4.33 -17.61 22.67
C ARG A 130 5.42 -16.97 21.80
N PHE A 131 5.26 -17.00 20.48
CA PHE A 131 6.19 -16.40 19.52
C PHE A 131 6.03 -14.87 19.53
N TRP A 132 4.80 -14.39 19.45
CA TRP A 132 4.51 -12.94 19.33
C TRP A 132 4.70 -12.16 20.62
N GLU A 133 4.77 -12.85 21.76
CA GLU A 133 5.06 -12.26 23.06
C GLU A 133 6.56 -12.09 23.33
N LYS A 134 7.45 -12.67 22.49
CA LYS A 134 8.90 -12.52 22.65
C LYS A 134 9.33 -11.10 22.30
N THR A 135 9.97 -10.45 23.26
CA THR A 135 10.53 -9.09 23.14
C THR A 135 11.94 -9.08 22.57
N ASP A 136 12.58 -10.23 22.37
CA ASP A 136 13.94 -10.33 21.85
C ASP A 136 13.98 -9.95 20.35
N LYS A 137 14.91 -9.06 20.00
CA LYS A 137 15.14 -8.56 18.64
C LYS A 137 15.84 -9.57 17.73
N SER A 138 16.58 -10.54 18.29
CA SER A 138 17.26 -11.61 17.52
C SER A 138 16.29 -12.54 16.76
N PHE A 139 15.04 -12.53 17.22
CA PHE A 139 14.00 -13.49 16.89
C PHE A 139 13.35 -13.30 15.52
N TRP A 140 13.38 -12.09 14.98
CA TRP A 140 12.59 -11.70 13.81
C TRP A 140 13.28 -11.98 12.47
N SER A 141 14.31 -12.83 12.48
CA SER A 141 15.10 -13.26 11.34
C SER A 141 14.45 -14.40 10.55
N GLY A 142 13.21 -14.21 10.09
CA GLY A 142 12.70 -14.74 8.81
C GLY A 142 12.60 -16.25 8.53
N GLN A 143 13.00 -17.16 9.41
CA GLN A 143 12.91 -18.61 9.19
C GLN A 143 11.79 -19.24 10.01
N HIS A 144 10.53 -19.04 9.62
CA HIS A 144 9.41 -19.77 10.23
C HIS A 144 8.57 -20.53 9.20
N ARG A 145 8.14 -21.73 9.63
CA ARG A 145 7.63 -22.84 8.81
C ARG A 145 6.10 -22.80 8.71
N ASN A 146 5.60 -22.82 7.48
CA ASN A 146 4.30 -23.36 7.06
C ASN A 146 3.04 -22.76 7.72
N ASP A 147 2.67 -21.53 7.32
CA ASP A 147 1.50 -20.80 7.82
C ASP A 147 0.31 -20.65 6.83
N ASN A 148 0.37 -21.28 5.65
CA ASN A 148 -0.64 -21.19 4.58
C ASN A 148 -0.87 -19.77 4.03
N ARG A 149 0.07 -18.83 4.24
CA ARG A 149 -0.06 -17.48 3.69
C ARG A 149 0.08 -17.44 2.18
N LEU A 150 -0.67 -16.54 1.56
CA LEU A 150 -0.49 -16.20 0.16
C LEU A 150 0.69 -15.25 -0.05
N ASN A 151 0.93 -14.33 0.89
CA ASN A 151 1.90 -13.25 0.74
C ASN A 151 3.19 -13.45 1.56
N ARG A 152 4.31 -13.04 0.96
CA ARG A 152 5.64 -13.02 1.60
C ARG A 152 5.90 -11.72 2.36
N SER A 153 5.42 -10.60 1.82
CA SER A 153 5.49 -9.28 2.46
C SER A 153 4.11 -8.92 2.97
N ASN A 154 3.99 -8.79 4.28
CA ASN A 154 2.76 -8.41 4.96
C ASN A 154 2.84 -6.99 5.53
N ILE A 155 4.01 -6.37 5.60
CA ILE A 155 4.17 -5.00 6.12
C ILE A 155 3.76 -4.00 5.03
N LEU A 156 2.80 -3.14 5.36
CA LEU A 156 2.28 -2.09 4.49
C LEU A 156 2.76 -0.71 4.98
N TRP A 157 3.58 -0.07 4.16
CA TRP A 157 4.06 1.30 4.39
C TRP A 157 3.01 2.32 3.94
N PRO A 158 2.86 3.45 4.66
CA PRO A 158 1.94 4.52 4.29
C PRO A 158 1.94 4.83 2.80
N MET A 159 0.75 4.89 2.21
CA MET A 159 0.49 5.28 0.82
C MET A 159 1.23 4.47 -0.25
N THR A 160 1.93 3.40 0.13
CA THR A 160 2.74 2.60 -0.79
C THR A 160 2.03 1.29 -1.09
N PRO A 161 1.76 0.97 -2.38
CA PRO A 161 1.21 -0.32 -2.75
C PRO A 161 2.25 -1.43 -2.57
N ASN A 162 1.85 -2.51 -1.91
CA ASN A 162 2.61 -3.74 -1.77
C ASN A 162 2.01 -4.81 -2.70
N VAL A 163 2.80 -5.25 -3.68
CA VAL A 163 2.36 -6.19 -4.72
C VAL A 163 2.80 -7.61 -4.36
N CYS A 164 1.83 -8.45 -4.02
CA CYS A 164 2.04 -9.87 -3.79
C CYS A 164 1.64 -10.67 -5.04
N GLN A 165 2.63 -11.06 -5.83
CA GLN A 165 2.47 -11.92 -7.01
C GLN A 165 3.06 -13.33 -6.81
N GLU A 166 3.75 -13.57 -5.69
CA GLU A 166 4.46 -14.84 -5.41
C GLU A 166 3.65 -15.74 -4.48
N SER A 167 3.61 -17.04 -4.77
CA SER A 167 3.10 -18.04 -3.83
C SER A 167 4.11 -18.28 -2.70
N PHE A 168 3.88 -17.64 -1.55
CA PHE A 168 4.77 -17.82 -0.40
C PHE A 168 4.78 -19.27 0.10
N LEU A 169 3.63 -19.94 0.11
CA LEU A 169 3.52 -21.36 0.44
C LEU A 169 4.44 -22.22 -0.44
N HIS A 170 4.41 -22.01 -1.77
CA HIS A 170 5.30 -22.76 -2.68
C HIS A 170 6.77 -22.43 -2.47
N PHE A 171 7.10 -21.15 -2.22
CA PHE A 171 8.45 -20.73 -1.90
C PHE A 171 8.98 -21.39 -0.63
N GLN A 172 8.20 -21.48 0.45
CA GLN A 172 8.61 -22.17 1.68
C GLN A 172 8.88 -23.66 1.46
N GLN A 173 8.09 -24.31 0.61
CA GLN A 173 8.22 -25.75 0.35
C GLN A 173 9.39 -26.09 -0.59
N THR A 174 9.69 -25.22 -1.55
CA THR A 174 10.60 -25.55 -2.68
C THR A 174 11.81 -24.63 -2.80
N GLY A 175 11.82 -23.48 -2.12
CA GLY A 175 12.79 -22.39 -2.30
C GLY A 175 12.62 -21.61 -3.60
N ALA A 176 11.65 -21.93 -4.46
CA ALA A 176 11.46 -21.28 -5.75
C ALA A 176 10.31 -20.25 -5.71
N SER A 177 10.58 -19.03 -6.17
CA SER A 177 9.53 -18.03 -6.38
C SER A 177 8.69 -18.37 -7.62
N ARG A 178 7.37 -18.46 -7.44
CA ARG A 178 6.40 -18.78 -8.50
C ARG A 178 5.24 -17.80 -8.45
N GLN A 179 4.74 -17.41 -9.63
CA GLN A 179 3.55 -16.56 -9.74
C GLN A 179 2.31 -17.21 -9.12
N LEU A 180 1.42 -16.43 -8.53
CA LEU A 180 0.08 -16.88 -8.18
C LEU A 180 -0.74 -17.08 -9.46
N ARG A 181 -1.41 -18.22 -9.58
CA ARG A 181 -2.38 -18.51 -10.64
C ARG A 181 -3.67 -19.04 -10.04
N LEU A 182 -4.78 -18.81 -10.72
CA LEU A 182 -6.08 -19.33 -10.31
C LEU A 182 -6.55 -20.39 -11.30
N LEU A 183 -6.91 -21.58 -10.81
CA LEU A 183 -7.45 -22.68 -11.63
C LEU A 183 -8.87 -23.03 -11.22
N ALA A 184 -9.81 -22.98 -12.16
CA ALA A 184 -11.20 -23.39 -11.96
C ALA A 184 -11.25 -24.87 -11.58
N ARG A 185 -12.04 -25.21 -10.55
CA ARG A 185 -12.25 -26.60 -10.18
C ARG A 185 -13.19 -27.25 -11.18
N ASN A 186 -12.69 -28.23 -11.93
CA ASN A 186 -13.52 -29.09 -12.76
C ASN A 186 -14.47 -29.90 -11.88
N GLN A 187 -15.73 -29.46 -11.79
CA GLN A 187 -16.79 -30.13 -11.01
C GLN A 187 -17.06 -31.57 -11.48
N SER A 188 -16.54 -31.98 -12.63
CA SER A 188 -16.76 -33.31 -13.24
C SER A 188 -15.91 -34.43 -12.64
N ALA A 189 -14.88 -34.14 -11.84
CA ALA A 189 -14.10 -35.15 -11.14
C ALA A 189 -14.71 -35.45 -9.76
N SER A 190 -15.89 -36.08 -9.75
CA SER A 190 -16.43 -36.78 -8.57
C SER A 190 -15.42 -37.85 -8.14
N SER A 191 -14.47 -37.48 -7.29
CA SER A 191 -13.47 -38.37 -6.75
C SER A 191 -14.16 -39.29 -5.73
N LYS A 192 -14.13 -40.59 -6.03
CA LYS A 192 -14.29 -41.63 -5.01
C LYS A 192 -13.24 -41.33 -3.93
N ALA A 193 -13.69 -40.88 -2.76
CA ALA A 193 -12.84 -40.49 -1.65
C ALA A 193 -11.93 -41.66 -1.26
N SER A 194 -10.62 -41.51 -1.48
CA SER A 194 -9.61 -42.39 -0.91
C SER A 194 -9.50 -42.12 0.59
N PRO A 195 -9.78 -43.09 1.48
CA PRO A 195 -9.99 -42.84 2.91
C PRO A 195 -8.69 -42.73 3.74
N GLY A 196 -7.63 -42.08 3.23
CA GLY A 196 -6.32 -42.08 3.93
C GLY A 196 -5.39 -40.90 3.72
N GLY A 197 -5.80 -39.84 3.01
CA GLY A 197 -4.98 -38.64 2.83
C GLY A 197 -5.32 -37.59 3.87
N CYS A 198 -4.32 -37.17 4.66
CA CYS A 198 -4.37 -36.08 5.64
C CYS A 198 -5.29 -34.93 5.18
N ILE A 199 -6.32 -34.65 5.97
CA ILE A 199 -7.20 -33.51 5.81
C ILE A 199 -6.36 -32.25 5.97
N THR A 200 -6.04 -31.62 4.84
CA THR A 200 -5.72 -30.19 4.81
C THR A 200 -6.90 -29.52 4.11
N SER A 201 -7.77 -28.87 4.90
CA SER A 201 -8.82 -27.92 4.48
C SER A 201 -9.63 -28.29 3.24
N GLY A 202 -10.68 -29.11 3.44
CA GLY A 202 -11.63 -29.53 2.41
C GLY A 202 -12.59 -28.45 1.88
N ASP A 203 -12.55 -27.23 2.40
CA ASP A 203 -13.22 -26.08 1.79
C ASP A 203 -12.26 -25.37 0.84
N GLY A 204 -12.56 -25.42 -0.45
CA GLY A 204 -11.73 -24.85 -1.49
C GLY A 204 -11.47 -23.36 -1.31
N GLY A 205 -10.20 -23.01 -1.08
CA GLY A 205 -9.66 -21.69 -1.43
C GLY A 205 -10.18 -20.51 -0.63
N SER A 206 -10.64 -20.70 0.60
CA SER A 206 -10.93 -19.59 1.52
C SER A 206 -9.66 -19.14 2.24
N PHE A 207 -9.36 -17.84 2.20
CA PHE A 207 -8.21 -17.23 2.85
C PHE A 207 -8.71 -16.21 3.88
N PRO A 208 -8.60 -16.49 5.19
CA PRO A 208 -8.91 -15.48 6.19
C PRO A 208 -7.93 -14.32 6.05
N LEU A 209 -8.43 -13.11 6.22
CA LEU A 209 -7.69 -11.88 6.07
C LEU A 209 -7.78 -11.08 7.37
N PHE A 210 -6.61 -10.68 7.86
CA PHE A 210 -6.48 -9.81 9.02
C PHE A 210 -5.56 -8.65 8.70
N VAL A 211 -5.89 -7.48 9.23
CA VAL A 211 -4.99 -6.32 9.23
C VAL A 211 -4.69 -5.97 10.69
N TYR A 212 -3.43 -5.69 10.97
CA TYR A 212 -2.96 -5.39 12.31
C TYR A 212 -2.27 -4.03 12.30
N PRO A 213 -2.65 -3.11 13.21
CA PRO A 213 -1.96 -1.84 13.34
C PRO A 213 -0.60 -2.07 14.00
N LYS A 214 0.35 -1.16 13.75
CA LYS A 214 1.60 -1.12 14.51
C LYS A 214 1.30 -0.91 16.00
N TYR A 215 1.98 -1.67 16.85
CA TYR A 215 1.82 -1.64 18.29
C TYR A 215 2.08 -0.23 18.84
N GLY A 216 1.12 0.31 19.59
CA GLY A 216 1.22 1.66 20.18
C GLY A 216 1.12 2.80 19.17
N SER A 217 0.74 2.53 17.91
CA SER A 217 0.46 3.58 16.93
C SER A 217 -0.91 4.22 17.17
N ARG A 218 -1.11 5.45 16.69
CA ARG A 218 -2.43 6.11 16.71
C ARG A 218 -3.47 5.35 15.90
N ALA A 219 -3.03 4.71 14.82
CA ALA A 219 -3.88 3.84 14.01
C ALA A 219 -4.50 2.71 14.85
N ALA A 220 -3.86 2.24 15.92
CA ALA A 220 -4.42 1.15 16.73
C ALA A 220 -5.80 1.46 17.34
N ALA A 221 -6.07 2.73 17.70
CA ALA A 221 -7.39 3.12 18.19
C ALA A 221 -8.47 2.99 17.10
N ARG A 222 -8.12 3.27 15.84
CA ARG A 222 -9.01 3.13 14.67
C ARG A 222 -9.38 1.67 14.38
N PHE A 223 -8.62 0.71 14.93
CA PHE A 223 -8.89 -0.71 14.80
C PHE A 223 -9.88 -1.26 15.83
N ALA A 224 -10.33 -0.46 16.81
CA ALA A 224 -11.28 -0.91 17.83
C ALA A 224 -12.58 -1.45 17.23
N ARG A 225 -13.07 -0.82 16.15
CA ARG A 225 -14.19 -1.26 15.34
C ARG A 225 -13.88 -0.95 13.89
N THR A 226 -13.85 -1.97 13.06
CA THR A 226 -13.57 -1.83 11.63
C THR A 226 -14.59 -2.57 10.79
N THR A 227 -14.73 -2.19 9.52
CA THR A 227 -15.62 -2.87 8.58
C THR A 227 -14.96 -2.96 7.21
N TRP A 228 -15.24 -4.05 6.50
CA TRP A 228 -14.83 -4.18 5.10
C TRP A 228 -15.97 -3.76 4.19
N ALA A 229 -15.68 -3.16 3.04
CA ALA A 229 -16.66 -2.86 2.00
C ALA A 229 -16.01 -2.79 0.61
N CYS A 230 -16.82 -2.72 -0.45
CA CYS A 230 -16.38 -2.44 -1.82
C CYS A 230 -16.92 -1.07 -2.25
N PRO A 231 -16.33 0.04 -1.77
CA PRO A 231 -16.80 1.38 -2.09
C PRO A 231 -16.45 1.76 -3.53
N GLU A 232 -17.15 2.72 -4.12
CA GLU A 232 -16.71 3.39 -5.36
C GLU A 232 -15.75 4.55 -5.07
N THR A 233 -15.88 5.16 -3.88
CA THR A 233 -15.07 6.29 -3.45
C THR A 233 -14.62 6.13 -2.01
N VAL A 234 -13.41 6.60 -1.70
CA VAL A 234 -12.86 6.63 -0.34
C VAL A 234 -12.45 8.04 0.03
N VAL A 235 -12.52 8.35 1.33
CA VAL A 235 -11.88 9.52 1.91
C VAL A 235 -10.70 9.05 2.73
N ILE A 236 -9.53 9.59 2.43
CA ILE A 236 -8.29 9.34 3.14
C ILE A 236 -7.97 10.58 3.96
N VAL A 237 -7.66 10.38 5.23
CA VAL A 237 -7.29 11.48 6.13
C VAL A 237 -5.82 11.40 6.48
N GLY A 238 -5.12 12.51 6.30
CA GLY A 238 -3.68 12.61 6.45
C GLY A 238 -3.21 13.92 7.05
N THR A 239 -1.90 14.06 7.20
CA THR A 239 -1.28 15.32 7.61
C THR A 239 -1.17 16.28 6.43
N PRO A 240 -1.48 17.59 6.60
CA PRO A 240 -1.38 18.61 5.53
C PRO A 240 0.03 18.75 4.97
N ALA A 241 1.07 18.40 5.74
CA ALA A 241 2.46 18.40 5.28
C ALA A 241 2.68 17.54 4.02
N LEU A 242 1.81 16.57 3.75
CA LEU A 242 1.84 15.77 2.53
C LEU A 242 1.27 16.51 1.30
N LEU A 243 0.35 17.47 1.51
CA LEU A 243 -0.30 18.22 0.42
C LEU A 243 0.67 19.19 -0.27
N ASP A 244 1.65 19.75 0.45
CA ASP A 244 2.59 20.76 -0.05
C ASP A 244 3.66 20.21 -1.01
N GLY A 245 3.57 18.94 -1.43
CA GLY A 245 4.46 18.35 -2.43
C GLY A 245 5.88 18.08 -1.93
N ALA A 246 6.13 18.15 -0.63
CA ALA A 246 7.39 17.74 0.00
C ALA A 246 7.43 16.23 0.33
N SER A 247 6.57 15.43 -0.31
CA SER A 247 6.47 13.99 -0.05
C SER A 247 7.71 13.20 -0.47
N GLU A 248 8.53 13.72 -1.40
CA GLU A 248 9.80 13.06 -1.80
C GLU A 248 10.78 12.90 -0.62
N ASP A 249 10.65 13.72 0.44
CA ASP A 249 11.45 13.64 1.67
C ASP A 249 10.65 13.21 2.92
N TYR A 250 9.33 12.98 2.81
CA TYR A 250 8.51 12.53 3.95
C TYR A 250 8.74 11.03 4.21
N ASN A 251 9.88 10.71 4.78
CA ASN A 251 10.17 9.38 5.24
C ASN A 251 9.58 9.21 6.65
N ILE A 252 8.51 8.44 6.79
CA ILE A 252 7.96 8.09 8.11
C ILE A 252 8.99 7.38 9.01
N GLN A 253 10.07 6.85 8.44
CA GLN A 253 11.21 6.33 9.20
C GLN A 253 12.11 7.44 9.78
N LEU A 254 12.13 8.66 9.20
CA LEU A 254 12.87 9.83 9.69
C LEU A 254 12.13 10.57 10.83
N GLU A 255 10.79 10.49 10.90
CA GLU A 255 10.01 11.02 12.04
C GLU A 255 9.99 10.08 13.27
N HIS A 256 10.51 8.86 13.14
CA HIS A 256 11.05 8.14 14.30
C HIS A 256 12.53 8.49 14.44
N PRO A 257 13.03 8.65 15.67
CA PRO A 257 14.29 9.33 15.87
C PRO A 257 15.39 8.55 15.16
N LEU A 258 16.32 9.31 14.58
CA LEU A 258 17.68 8.91 14.21
C LEU A 258 18.49 8.36 15.41
N SER A 259 17.84 7.67 16.35
CA SER A 259 18.40 6.99 17.51
C SER A 259 17.99 5.51 17.57
N ARG A 260 17.59 4.90 16.45
CA ARG A 260 17.90 3.46 16.26
C ARG A 260 19.37 3.34 15.83
N ARG A 261 20.28 3.62 16.77
CA ARG A 261 21.55 2.87 16.85
C ARG A 261 21.19 1.38 16.70
N PRO A 262 22.09 0.51 16.21
CA PRO A 262 22.05 -0.91 16.53
C PRO A 262 21.95 -1.04 18.06
N GLY A 263 20.72 -1.05 18.57
CA GLY A 263 20.42 -0.83 19.98
C GLY A 263 20.51 -2.17 20.67
N GLY A 264 21.74 -2.53 21.03
CA GLY A 264 22.10 -3.70 21.83
C GLY A 264 23.61 -3.92 21.84
N GLU A 265 24.34 -3.10 22.62
CA GLU A 265 25.57 -3.38 23.41
C GLU A 265 26.77 -4.20 22.87
N GLY A 266 26.75 -4.75 21.66
CA GLY A 266 27.75 -5.74 21.22
C GLY A 266 28.70 -5.32 20.10
N LEU A 267 28.34 -4.34 19.27
CA LEU A 267 29.18 -3.93 18.13
C LEU A 267 30.12 -2.80 18.56
N LYS A 268 31.20 -3.16 19.26
CA LYS A 268 32.31 -2.24 19.54
C LYS A 268 33.33 -2.31 18.40
N GLY A 269 33.74 -1.16 17.89
CA GLY A 269 34.70 -1.06 16.80
C GLY A 269 34.08 -1.18 15.41
N TRP A 270 34.71 -0.49 14.46
CA TRP A 270 34.28 -0.39 13.07
C TRP A 270 34.19 -1.73 12.36
N GLU A 271 35.03 -2.71 12.71
CA GLU A 271 35.03 -4.03 12.09
C GLU A 271 33.71 -4.76 12.31
N ALA A 272 33.12 -4.62 13.50
CA ALA A 272 31.84 -5.25 13.84
C ALA A 272 30.69 -4.62 13.04
N VAL A 273 30.72 -3.31 12.86
CA VAL A 273 29.76 -2.55 12.05
C VAL A 273 29.86 -2.93 10.57
N VAL A 274 31.08 -2.90 10.02
CA VAL A 274 31.33 -3.25 8.61
C VAL A 274 30.99 -4.71 8.34
N LYS A 275 31.30 -5.63 9.27
CA LYS A 275 30.93 -7.04 9.15
C LYS A 275 29.42 -7.23 9.13
N ALA A 276 28.69 -6.64 10.07
CA ALA A 276 27.23 -6.74 10.11
C ALA A 276 26.59 -6.21 8.83
N LEU A 277 27.12 -5.12 8.28
CA LEU A 277 26.67 -4.56 7.01
C LEU A 277 27.03 -5.45 5.83
N ALA A 278 28.27 -5.94 5.74
CA ALA A 278 28.72 -6.82 4.66
C ALA A 278 27.91 -8.13 4.60
N ASP A 279 27.62 -8.73 5.76
CA ASP A 279 26.74 -9.89 5.90
C ASP A 279 25.33 -9.60 5.34
N SER A 280 24.80 -8.39 5.54
CA SER A 280 23.48 -7.98 5.00
C SER A 280 23.42 -7.83 3.47
N PHE A 281 24.57 -7.66 2.83
CA PHE A 281 24.71 -7.56 1.37
C PHE A 281 25.25 -8.86 0.73
N GLY A 282 25.55 -9.89 1.52
CA GLY A 282 26.15 -11.13 1.01
C GLY A 282 27.56 -10.95 0.44
N VAL A 283 28.31 -9.95 0.90
CA VAL A 283 29.69 -9.67 0.46
C VAL A 283 30.67 -9.76 1.63
N SER A 284 31.97 -9.86 1.34
CA SER A 284 32.98 -9.80 2.41
C SER A 284 33.17 -8.37 2.93
N PRO A 285 33.55 -8.17 4.21
CA PRO A 285 33.88 -6.85 4.76
C PRO A 285 34.93 -6.10 3.94
N GLN A 286 35.94 -6.82 3.43
CA GLN A 286 36.97 -6.32 2.52
C GLN A 286 36.36 -5.71 1.27
N ARG A 287 35.43 -6.44 0.62
CA ARG A 287 34.80 -6.01 -0.63
C ARG A 287 33.88 -4.82 -0.41
N LEU A 288 33.18 -4.77 0.73
CA LEU A 288 32.33 -3.64 1.09
C LEU A 288 33.16 -2.35 1.24
N LEU A 289 34.30 -2.42 1.95
CA LEU A 289 35.21 -1.28 2.14
C LEU A 289 35.87 -0.85 0.82
N GLU A 290 36.29 -1.81 0.00
CA GLU A 290 36.89 -1.55 -1.30
C GLU A 290 35.94 -0.76 -2.21
N VAL A 291 34.67 -1.20 -2.29
CA VAL A 291 33.69 -0.55 -3.18
C VAL A 291 33.17 0.76 -2.62
N SER A 292 33.00 0.85 -1.29
CA SER A 292 32.67 2.12 -0.64
C SER A 292 33.84 3.11 -0.61
N ARG A 293 35.05 2.67 -1.03
CA ARG A 293 36.30 3.44 -0.99
C ARG A 293 36.60 4.01 0.40
N ILE A 294 36.16 3.29 1.43
CA ILE A 294 36.40 3.67 2.82
C ILE A 294 37.75 3.07 3.23
N ASP A 295 38.68 3.95 3.59
CA ASP A 295 39.97 3.56 4.12
C ASP A 295 39.82 2.96 5.54
N ARG A 296 40.49 1.83 5.77
CA ARG A 296 40.41 1.07 7.02
C ARG A 296 41.02 1.84 8.19
N ASP A 297 42.16 2.47 7.93
CA ASP A 297 42.89 3.21 8.97
C ASP A 297 42.10 4.45 9.40
N SER A 298 41.36 5.05 8.45
CA SER A 298 40.44 6.15 8.71
C SER A 298 39.26 5.71 9.59
N LEU A 299 38.66 4.52 9.35
CA LEU A 299 37.60 3.99 10.23
C LEU A 299 38.10 3.67 11.64
N ALA A 300 39.34 3.18 11.76
CA ALA A 300 39.94 2.83 13.05
C ALA A 300 40.16 4.04 13.97
N GLN A 301 40.26 5.24 13.40
CA GLN A 301 40.46 6.49 14.15
C GLN A 301 39.14 7.18 14.53
N LEU A 302 38.02 6.75 13.95
CA LEU A 302 36.72 7.38 14.18
C LEU A 302 36.02 6.78 15.41
N PRO A 303 35.34 7.60 16.21
CA PRO A 303 34.41 7.13 17.22
C PRO A 303 33.35 6.17 16.63
N ASP A 304 32.98 5.13 17.39
CA ASP A 304 32.04 4.08 16.95
C ASP A 304 30.70 4.63 16.43
N ASP A 305 30.22 5.75 16.98
CA ASP A 305 29.00 6.43 16.55
C ASP A 305 29.14 7.14 15.20
N ILE A 306 30.32 7.67 14.87
CA ILE A 306 30.62 8.32 13.58
C ILE A 306 30.86 7.28 12.49
N VAL A 307 31.50 6.15 12.82
CA VAL A 307 31.73 5.04 11.88
C VAL A 307 30.42 4.54 11.28
N HIS A 308 29.40 4.35 12.12
CA HIS A 308 28.12 3.83 11.66
C HIS A 308 27.44 4.76 10.65
N GLU A 309 27.41 6.07 10.95
CA GLU A 309 26.84 7.09 10.06
C GLU A 309 27.63 7.19 8.74
N LEU A 310 28.97 7.19 8.82
CA LEU A 310 29.83 7.28 7.64
C LEU A 310 29.62 6.09 6.69
N VAL A 311 29.56 4.87 7.23
CA VAL A 311 29.35 3.67 6.42
C VAL A 311 27.94 3.70 5.82
N LEU A 312 26.89 4.02 6.59
CA LEU A 312 25.52 4.13 6.06
C LEU A 312 25.40 5.20 4.97
N GLN A 313 26.05 6.34 5.13
CA GLN A 313 26.05 7.40 4.12
C GLN A 313 26.70 6.94 2.81
N GLN A 314 27.81 6.19 2.91
CA GLN A 314 28.48 5.63 1.74
C GLN A 314 27.73 4.46 1.09
N LEU A 315 26.92 3.71 1.85
CA LEU A 315 26.02 2.68 1.29
C LEU A 315 24.99 3.25 0.31
N ASN A 316 24.66 4.53 0.42
CA ASN A 316 23.76 5.22 -0.51
C ASN A 316 24.45 5.71 -1.79
N SER A 317 25.77 5.50 -1.92
CA SER A 317 26.53 5.90 -3.12
C SER A 317 26.21 5.00 -4.33
N ALA A 318 26.38 5.55 -5.54
CA ALA A 318 26.15 4.83 -6.80
C ALA A 318 27.05 3.58 -6.94
N ASP A 319 28.23 3.58 -6.31
CA ASP A 319 29.20 2.48 -6.40
C ASP A 319 28.70 1.21 -5.70
N ILE A 320 27.90 1.34 -4.63
CA ILE A 320 27.31 0.20 -3.89
C ILE A 320 26.19 -0.46 -4.69
N ARG A 321 25.41 0.33 -5.44
CA ARG A 321 24.35 -0.20 -6.33
C ARG A 321 24.95 -1.11 -7.40
N LYS A 322 26.10 -0.73 -7.96
CA LYS A 322 26.85 -1.54 -8.93
C LYS A 322 27.34 -2.86 -8.31
N LEU A 323 27.67 -2.87 -7.03
CA LEU A 323 28.06 -4.06 -6.29
C LEU A 323 26.91 -5.08 -6.19
N MET A 324 25.68 -4.61 -6.01
CA MET A 324 24.48 -5.46 -6.00
C MET A 324 24.26 -6.11 -7.37
N GLU A 325 24.44 -5.35 -8.46
CA GLU A 325 24.33 -5.85 -9.84
C GLU A 325 25.45 -6.87 -10.20
N GLU A 326 26.64 -6.73 -9.61
CA GLU A 326 27.77 -7.67 -9.81
C GLU A 326 27.54 -9.01 -9.08
N GLY A 327 26.89 -8.99 -7.91
CA GLY A 327 26.49 -10.20 -7.17
C GLY A 327 25.49 -11.05 -7.96
N GLU A 328 24.47 -10.41 -8.54
CA GLU A 328 23.45 -11.08 -9.36
C GLU A 328 24.04 -11.75 -10.62
N LYS A 329 25.09 -11.15 -11.21
CA LYS A 329 25.77 -11.72 -12.39
C LYS A 329 26.57 -12.98 -12.07
N ARG A 330 27.18 -13.09 -10.88
CA ARG A 330 27.97 -14.30 -10.51
C ARG A 330 27.09 -15.52 -10.36
N ASP A 331 25.92 -15.39 -9.76
CA ASP A 331 24.98 -16.51 -9.56
C ASP A 331 24.39 -17.02 -10.89
N SER A 332 24.35 -16.16 -11.92
CA SER A 332 23.91 -16.53 -13.27
C SER A 332 24.97 -17.26 -14.13
N SER A 333 26.22 -17.37 -13.67
CA SER A 333 27.36 -17.83 -14.49
C SER A 333 27.85 -19.26 -14.22
N THR A 334 27.08 -20.07 -13.49
CA THR A 334 27.41 -21.51 -13.33
C THR A 334 27.22 -22.23 -14.69
N PRO A 335 28.25 -22.88 -15.27
CA PRO A 335 28.15 -23.45 -16.61
C PRO A 335 27.21 -24.67 -16.64
N GLN A 336 26.07 -24.52 -17.31
CA GLN A 336 25.16 -25.61 -17.61
C GLN A 336 25.76 -26.43 -18.77
N GLN A 337 26.10 -27.70 -18.50
CA GLN A 337 26.59 -28.63 -19.52
C GLN A 337 25.61 -28.76 -20.69
N ALA A 338 26.14 -28.56 -21.89
CA ALA A 338 25.41 -28.61 -23.15
C ALA A 338 25.01 -30.04 -23.52
N GLY A 339 23.70 -30.28 -23.63
CA GLY A 339 23.10 -31.42 -24.34
C GLY A 339 22.62 -30.98 -25.72
N ALA A 340 23.01 -31.71 -26.76
CA ALA A 340 22.86 -31.35 -28.16
C ALA A 340 21.49 -31.74 -28.78
N GLY A 341 20.90 -30.77 -29.49
CA GLY A 341 20.14 -30.90 -30.76
C GLY A 341 18.69 -31.42 -30.74
N PRO A 342 17.96 -31.37 -31.89
CA PRO A 342 18.12 -30.53 -33.07
C PRO A 342 16.83 -29.78 -33.50
N ALA A 343 16.99 -28.96 -34.54
CA ALA A 343 16.02 -28.02 -35.11
C ALA A 343 15.11 -28.60 -36.21
N ALA A 344 13.89 -28.06 -36.30
CA ALA A 344 13.03 -27.90 -37.49
C ALA A 344 11.90 -26.93 -37.07
N GLY A 345 11.46 -25.89 -37.77
CA GLY A 345 11.44 -25.63 -39.21
C GLY A 345 9.98 -25.66 -39.68
N SER A 346 9.32 -24.51 -39.87
CA SER A 346 8.29 -24.24 -40.90
C SER A 346 7.43 -23.02 -40.57
N ALA A 347 6.95 -22.37 -41.63
CA ALA A 347 6.41 -21.02 -41.70
C ALA A 347 4.97 -21.01 -42.20
N SER A 348 4.15 -20.05 -41.72
CA SER A 348 3.01 -19.33 -42.36
C SER A 348 1.86 -20.16 -43.00
N PRO A 349 0.69 -19.59 -43.42
CA PRO A 349 0.29 -18.17 -43.53
C PRO A 349 -1.15 -17.80 -43.05
N LEU A 350 -1.38 -16.47 -43.00
CA LEU A 350 -2.56 -15.65 -43.31
C LEU A 350 -4.00 -16.19 -43.15
N ALA A 351 -4.81 -15.39 -42.43
CA ALA A 351 -6.28 -15.38 -42.48
C ALA A 351 -6.80 -14.05 -43.08
N PRO A 352 -8.02 -14.04 -43.70
CA PRO A 352 -8.56 -12.91 -44.46
C PRO A 352 -9.38 -11.92 -43.61
N PRO A 353 -9.76 -10.74 -44.16
CA PRO A 353 -10.52 -9.72 -43.45
C PRO A 353 -12.04 -9.94 -43.60
N VAL A 354 -12.82 -9.62 -42.58
CA VAL A 354 -14.28 -9.47 -42.69
C VAL A 354 -14.71 -8.12 -42.14
N ALA A 355 -15.50 -7.45 -42.97
CA ALA A 355 -16.03 -6.11 -42.84
C ALA A 355 -17.17 -6.00 -41.80
N GLY A 356 -17.48 -4.75 -41.46
CA GLY A 356 -18.31 -4.39 -40.32
C GLY A 356 -19.82 -4.58 -40.48
N ARG A 357 -20.52 -4.31 -39.38
CA ARG A 357 -21.92 -3.89 -39.40
C ARG A 357 -22.31 -3.16 -38.13
N ALA A 358 -23.32 -2.33 -38.32
CA ALA A 358 -23.66 -1.13 -37.58
C ALA A 358 -24.44 -1.35 -36.29
N SER A 359 -24.40 -0.27 -35.50
CA SER A 359 -25.20 0.11 -34.36
C SER A 359 -26.64 -0.41 -34.33
N THR A 360 -27.05 -0.87 -33.15
CA THR A 360 -28.40 -0.63 -32.62
C THR A 360 -28.25 -0.09 -31.21
N ALA A 361 -28.80 1.11 -31.00
CA ALA A 361 -28.80 1.82 -29.74
C ALA A 361 -29.83 1.19 -28.78
N LEU A 362 -29.45 1.06 -27.51
CA LEU A 362 -30.34 0.71 -26.40
C LEU A 362 -30.10 1.70 -25.24
N PRO A 363 -31.12 1.93 -24.40
CA PRO A 363 -31.26 3.14 -23.60
C PRO A 363 -30.42 3.17 -22.32
N SER A 364 -30.14 4.41 -21.90
CA SER A 364 -29.46 4.88 -20.69
C SER A 364 -29.37 3.92 -19.50
N ALA A 365 -28.12 3.64 -19.14
CA ALA A 365 -27.72 3.08 -17.86
C ALA A 365 -27.73 4.19 -16.79
N ALA A 366 -28.64 4.08 -15.83
CA ALA A 366 -28.60 4.82 -14.57
C ALA A 366 -29.10 3.89 -13.46
N SER A 367 -28.28 2.88 -13.11
CA SER A 367 -28.35 2.07 -11.88
C SER A 367 -27.32 0.91 -11.90
N GLN A 368 -26.02 1.18 -12.08
CA GLN A 368 -25.00 0.11 -12.13
C GLN A 368 -24.59 -0.47 -10.76
N GLY A 369 -25.21 -0.03 -9.66
CA GLY A 369 -25.16 -0.75 -8.38
C GLY A 369 -25.93 -2.09 -8.37
N GLN A 370 -26.50 -2.52 -9.50
CA GLN A 370 -27.23 -3.79 -9.61
C GLN A 370 -26.28 -5.00 -9.49
N ASN A 371 -26.32 -5.62 -8.32
CA ASN A 371 -25.97 -7.02 -8.03
C ASN A 371 -24.59 -7.52 -8.49
N LEU A 372 -23.50 -6.82 -8.14
CA LEU A 372 -22.16 -7.44 -8.08
C LEU A 372 -22.20 -8.76 -7.25
N GLY A 373 -23.05 -8.82 -6.22
CA GLY A 373 -23.32 -10.04 -5.47
C GLY A 373 -23.93 -11.19 -6.30
N SER A 374 -24.72 -10.91 -7.34
CA SER A 374 -25.20 -11.95 -8.27
C SER A 374 -24.15 -12.40 -9.27
N LEU A 375 -23.20 -11.51 -9.61
CA LEU A 375 -22.08 -11.87 -10.49
C LEU A 375 -21.15 -12.86 -9.79
N ALA A 376 -20.97 -12.73 -8.47
CA ALA A 376 -20.27 -13.71 -7.65
C ALA A 376 -20.94 -15.11 -7.70
N ALA A 377 -22.26 -15.19 -7.87
CA ALA A 377 -22.99 -16.45 -7.93
C ALA A 377 -22.73 -17.26 -9.22
N GLY A 378 -22.23 -16.61 -10.28
CA GLY A 378 -21.89 -17.27 -11.55
C GLY A 378 -20.43 -17.78 -11.63
N ALA A 379 -19.58 -17.42 -10.67
CA ALA A 379 -18.17 -17.79 -10.70
C ALA A 379 -17.98 -19.25 -10.27
N THR A 380 -17.23 -20.01 -11.07
CA THR A 380 -16.82 -21.36 -10.71
C THR A 380 -15.76 -21.27 -9.60
N PRO A 381 -15.93 -21.97 -8.46
CA PRO A 381 -14.91 -22.01 -7.42
C PRO A 381 -13.55 -22.40 -7.99
N ALA A 382 -12.50 -21.74 -7.53
CA ALA A 382 -11.18 -21.91 -8.07
C ALA A 382 -10.11 -22.01 -6.98
N GLU A 383 -8.98 -22.61 -7.34
CA GLU A 383 -7.87 -22.88 -6.45
C GLU A 383 -6.66 -22.04 -6.82
N VAL A 384 -6.01 -21.47 -5.80
CA VAL A 384 -4.76 -20.74 -5.97
C VAL A 384 -3.62 -21.74 -6.07
N VAL A 385 -2.90 -21.71 -7.19
CA VAL A 385 -1.78 -22.62 -7.49
C VAL A 385 -0.50 -21.86 -7.84
N ALA A 386 0.63 -22.55 -7.74
CA ALA A 386 1.93 -22.03 -8.16
C ALA A 386 2.08 -22.07 -9.70
N GLY A 387 2.46 -20.94 -10.29
CA GLY A 387 2.55 -20.71 -11.73
C GLY A 387 3.95 -20.74 -12.32
N LYS A 388 4.25 -19.76 -13.19
CA LYS A 388 5.57 -19.64 -13.82
C LYS A 388 6.62 -19.23 -12.78
N ARG A 389 7.87 -19.66 -12.97
CA ARG A 389 9.00 -19.25 -12.13
C ARG A 389 9.26 -17.76 -12.33
N LEU A 390 9.43 -17.04 -11.23
CA LEU A 390 9.88 -15.65 -11.25
C LEU A 390 11.40 -15.63 -11.15
N LEU A 391 12.04 -14.79 -11.98
CA LEU A 391 13.46 -14.49 -11.83
C LEU A 391 13.59 -13.58 -10.61
N GLY A 392 14.45 -13.99 -9.67
CA GLY A 392 14.45 -13.50 -8.30
C GLY A 392 14.58 -11.99 -8.23
N HIS A 393 13.65 -11.36 -7.52
CA HIS A 393 13.88 -10.04 -6.96
C HIS A 393 14.66 -10.22 -5.68
N GLY A 394 15.66 -9.36 -5.44
CA GLY A 394 16.52 -9.42 -4.26
C GLY A 394 15.73 -9.62 -2.97
N ILE A 395 16.33 -10.32 -2.00
CA ILE A 395 15.72 -10.61 -0.71
C ILE A 395 15.33 -9.28 -0.06
N SER A 396 14.03 -9.01 0.06
CA SER A 396 13.54 -7.85 0.80
C SER A 396 14.03 -7.96 2.24
N ARG A 397 14.70 -6.92 2.74
CA ARG A 397 15.14 -6.85 4.14
C ARG A 397 13.95 -7.12 5.05
N LEU A 398 14.12 -8.07 5.97
CA LEU A 398 13.15 -8.31 7.03
C LEU A 398 13.15 -7.11 7.95
N LEU A 399 12.09 -6.32 7.87
CA LEU A 399 11.83 -5.27 8.86
C LEU A 399 11.14 -5.88 10.06
N ILE A 400 11.70 -5.55 11.22
CA ILE A 400 11.25 -6.02 12.51
C ILE A 400 10.39 -4.92 13.11
N GLU A 401 9.08 -4.95 12.83
CA GLU A 401 8.10 -4.07 13.47
C GLU A 401 7.18 -4.89 14.38
N LYS A 402 6.77 -4.29 15.50
CA LYS A 402 5.83 -4.90 16.44
C LYS A 402 4.41 -4.48 16.08
N PHE A 403 3.51 -5.44 15.96
CA PHE A 403 2.09 -5.22 15.63
C PHE A 403 1.17 -5.60 16.80
N GLU A 404 -0.02 -5.02 16.83
CA GLU A 404 -1.02 -5.24 17.89
C GLU A 404 -1.96 -6.39 17.53
N PHE A 405 -1.49 -7.62 17.73
CA PHE A 405 -2.27 -8.82 17.40
C PHE A 405 -3.52 -9.04 18.26
N GLU A 406 -3.70 -8.27 19.35
CA GLU A 406 -4.89 -8.35 20.23
C GLU A 406 -6.07 -7.60 19.64
N ARG A 407 -5.80 -6.70 18.70
CA ARG A 407 -6.78 -5.83 18.05
C ARG A 407 -6.65 -5.96 16.53
N PRO A 408 -6.89 -7.15 15.96
CA PRO A 408 -6.98 -7.29 14.52
C PRO A 408 -8.15 -6.46 13.98
N SER A 409 -8.12 -6.18 12.68
CA SER A 409 -9.32 -5.77 11.95
C SER A 409 -10.44 -6.80 12.11
N THR A 410 -11.67 -6.38 11.83
CA THR A 410 -12.81 -7.28 11.69
C THR A 410 -12.45 -8.40 10.72
N PRO A 411 -12.63 -9.67 11.13
CA PRO A 411 -12.23 -10.81 10.33
C PRO A 411 -13.06 -10.84 9.04
N VAL A 412 -12.39 -11.21 7.95
CA VAL A 412 -13.02 -11.37 6.65
C VAL A 412 -12.39 -12.54 5.92
N THR A 413 -13.16 -13.22 5.09
CA THR A 413 -12.70 -14.35 4.29
C THR A 413 -12.69 -13.98 2.82
N LEU A 414 -11.55 -14.18 2.15
CA LEU A 414 -11.40 -14.03 0.71
C LEU A 414 -11.45 -15.40 0.05
N HIS A 415 -12.45 -15.61 -0.80
CA HIS A 415 -12.54 -16.77 -1.69
C HIS A 415 -12.05 -16.40 -3.09
N PHE A 416 -11.79 -17.41 -3.92
CA PHE A 416 -11.48 -17.19 -5.33
C PHE A 416 -12.36 -17.99 -6.28
N GLY A 417 -12.67 -17.39 -7.42
CA GLY A 417 -13.45 -18.01 -8.48
C GLY A 417 -13.05 -17.53 -9.87
N VAL A 418 -13.44 -18.30 -10.88
CA VAL A 418 -13.26 -17.95 -12.30
C VAL A 418 -14.63 -17.79 -12.95
N HIS A 419 -14.83 -16.68 -13.65
CA HIS A 419 -16.06 -16.41 -14.40
C HIS A 419 -15.72 -15.96 -15.83
N GLU A 420 -15.51 -16.90 -16.74
CA GLU A 420 -15.04 -16.59 -18.12
C GLU A 420 -16.01 -15.74 -18.95
N ARG A 421 -17.30 -15.80 -18.64
CA ARG A 421 -18.32 -14.99 -19.32
C ARG A 421 -18.46 -13.57 -18.77
N LEU A 422 -17.76 -13.27 -17.67
CA LEU A 422 -17.81 -11.95 -17.05
C LEU A 422 -17.04 -10.99 -17.95
N LYS A 423 -17.74 -10.00 -18.47
CA LYS A 423 -17.13 -8.88 -19.16
C LYS A 423 -17.16 -7.71 -18.21
N LEU A 424 -16.00 -7.30 -17.73
CA LEU A 424 -15.90 -6.02 -17.05
C LEU A 424 -15.98 -4.97 -18.14
N SER A 425 -16.90 -4.03 -17.98
CA SER A 425 -16.83 -2.78 -18.72
C SER A 425 -15.40 -2.28 -18.53
N ALA A 426 -14.69 -2.02 -19.63
CA ALA A 426 -13.48 -1.23 -19.51
C ALA A 426 -13.85 0.03 -18.73
N ASP A 427 -12.95 0.55 -17.90
CA ASP A 427 -13.13 1.82 -17.21
C ASP A 427 -13.29 2.92 -18.28
N GLU A 428 -14.47 3.01 -18.88
CA GLU A 428 -14.84 4.14 -19.71
C GLU A 428 -14.68 5.35 -18.82
N PRO A 429 -14.01 6.39 -19.32
CA PRO A 429 -13.84 7.58 -18.53
C PRO A 429 -15.25 8.04 -18.12
N PRO A 430 -15.49 8.21 -16.82
CA PRO A 430 -16.80 8.61 -16.32
C PRO A 430 -17.20 9.89 -17.03
N ASP A 431 -18.50 10.03 -17.28
CA ASP A 431 -18.95 11.27 -17.88
C ASP A 431 -18.71 12.44 -16.90
N ALA A 432 -18.65 13.66 -17.45
CA ALA A 432 -18.33 14.83 -16.63
C ALA A 432 -19.38 15.09 -15.54
N THR A 433 -20.61 14.60 -15.71
CA THR A 433 -21.72 14.73 -14.76
C THR A 433 -21.51 13.78 -13.60
N GLU A 434 -21.19 12.51 -13.86
CA GLU A 434 -20.86 11.49 -12.86
C GLU A 434 -19.67 11.95 -12.00
N VAL A 435 -18.62 12.48 -12.61
CA VAL A 435 -17.47 13.03 -11.86
C VAL A 435 -17.88 14.20 -10.96
N ALA A 436 -18.78 15.08 -11.44
CA ALA A 436 -19.28 16.20 -10.65
C ALA A 436 -20.12 15.73 -9.46
N GLU A 437 -20.98 14.73 -9.66
CA GLU A 437 -21.79 14.11 -8.61
C GLU A 437 -20.92 13.41 -7.56
N LEU A 438 -19.93 12.62 -7.99
CA LEU A 438 -18.98 11.95 -7.08
C LEU A 438 -18.18 12.96 -6.26
N ARG A 439 -17.74 14.07 -6.88
CA ARG A 439 -17.06 15.16 -6.16
C ARG A 439 -17.97 15.79 -5.12
N GLN A 440 -19.23 16.05 -5.45
CA GLN A 440 -20.19 16.62 -4.51
C GLN A 440 -20.43 15.68 -3.33
N GLN A 441 -20.63 14.38 -3.59
CA GLN A 441 -20.81 13.38 -2.53
C GLN A 441 -19.57 13.26 -1.63
N LEU A 442 -18.37 13.29 -2.23
CA LEU A 442 -17.12 13.27 -1.47
C LEU A 442 -16.94 14.52 -0.62
N SER A 443 -17.25 15.72 -1.15
CA SER A 443 -17.23 16.95 -0.36
C SER A 443 -18.16 16.86 0.84
N GLN A 444 -19.40 16.38 0.66
CA GLN A 444 -20.32 16.17 1.78
C GLN A 444 -19.80 15.18 2.83
N ARG A 445 -19.15 14.09 2.39
CA ARG A 445 -18.51 13.12 3.31
C ARG A 445 -17.32 13.72 4.05
N ILE A 446 -16.50 14.52 3.37
CA ILE A 446 -15.39 15.24 3.97
C ILE A 446 -15.90 16.21 5.04
N ASP A 447 -16.97 16.96 4.75
CA ASP A 447 -17.61 17.88 5.70
C ASP A 447 -18.14 17.12 6.93
N ALA A 448 -18.80 15.97 6.72
CA ALA A 448 -19.32 15.15 7.83
C ALA A 448 -18.21 14.52 8.69
N LEU A 449 -17.14 14.02 8.07
CA LEU A 449 -15.99 13.45 8.77
C LEU A 449 -15.24 14.51 9.58
N SER A 450 -14.99 15.66 8.96
CA SER A 450 -14.27 16.76 9.60
C SER A 450 -15.05 17.37 10.76
N SER A 451 -16.38 17.51 10.63
CA SER A 451 -17.23 18.01 11.72
C SER A 451 -17.24 17.07 12.93
N GLY A 452 -17.46 15.77 12.69
CA GLY A 452 -17.48 14.76 13.76
C GLY A 452 -16.10 14.58 14.42
N ARG A 453 -15.01 14.69 13.66
CA ARG A 453 -13.66 14.65 14.22
C ARG A 453 -13.34 15.84 15.10
N ARG A 454 -13.76 17.05 14.71
CA ARG A 454 -13.56 18.23 15.56
C ARG A 454 -14.23 18.02 16.92
N GLU A 455 -15.46 17.53 16.93
CA GLU A 455 -16.21 17.24 18.16
C GLU A 455 -15.51 16.18 19.01
N ALA A 456 -15.09 15.05 18.43
CA ALA A 456 -14.35 14.01 19.14
C ALA A 456 -12.99 14.51 19.70
N LEU A 457 -12.25 15.29 18.92
CA LEU A 457 -10.99 15.90 19.37
C LEU A 457 -11.23 16.91 20.51
N MET A 458 -12.34 17.64 20.48
CA MET A 458 -12.72 18.55 21.57
C MET A 458 -13.11 17.78 22.84
N GLU A 459 -13.78 16.63 22.73
CA GLU A 459 -14.11 15.76 23.86
C GLU A 459 -12.87 15.12 24.51
N ASP A 460 -11.85 14.78 23.71
CA ASP A 460 -10.58 14.22 24.18
C ASP A 460 -9.70 15.24 24.95
N ILE A 461 -9.94 16.55 24.77
CA ILE A 461 -9.24 17.60 25.51
C ILE A 461 -9.79 17.67 26.93
N CYS A 462 -9.01 17.20 27.92
CA CYS A 462 -9.40 17.20 29.35
C CYS A 462 -9.94 18.55 29.85
N SER A 463 -9.38 19.66 29.35
CA SER A 463 -9.80 21.02 29.67
C SER A 463 -9.24 22.03 28.67
N VAL A 464 -10.05 23.01 28.27
CA VAL A 464 -9.60 24.14 27.44
C VAL A 464 -9.11 25.27 28.35
N TYR A 465 -7.86 25.68 28.17
CA TYR A 465 -7.24 26.77 28.92
C TYR A 465 -7.24 28.06 28.09
N GLU A 466 -8.10 29.00 28.44
CA GLU A 466 -8.27 30.24 27.68
C GLU A 466 -7.33 31.35 28.15
N THR A 467 -6.76 32.11 27.21
CA THR A 467 -6.11 33.39 27.50
C THR A 467 -6.90 34.55 26.91
N ALA A 468 -6.85 35.72 27.57
CA ALA A 468 -7.60 36.90 27.12
C ALA A 468 -7.06 37.48 25.80
N GLU A 469 -5.76 37.30 25.53
CA GLU A 469 -5.04 37.86 24.39
C GLU A 469 -4.27 36.77 23.66
N CYS A 470 -4.08 36.95 22.34
CA CYS A 470 -3.21 36.09 21.55
C CYS A 470 -1.75 36.35 21.92
N VAL A 471 -0.99 35.31 22.26
CA VAL A 471 0.41 35.46 22.69
C VAL A 471 1.39 35.80 21.56
N ILE A 472 0.94 35.85 20.29
CA ILE A 472 1.75 36.29 19.13
C ILE A 472 1.47 37.76 18.79
N CYS A 473 0.22 38.12 18.51
CA CYS A 473 -0.12 39.48 18.08
C CYS A 473 -0.50 40.42 19.23
N LEU A 474 -0.65 39.88 20.45
CA LEU A 474 -1.08 40.59 21.67
C LEU A 474 -2.46 41.27 21.54
N SER A 475 -3.27 40.90 20.55
CA SER A 475 -4.65 41.38 20.42
C SER A 475 -5.60 40.53 21.27
N SER A 476 -6.53 41.21 21.95
CA SER A 476 -7.70 40.62 22.62
C SER A 476 -8.97 40.64 21.78
N ASP A 477 -8.96 41.34 20.62
CA ASP A 477 -10.10 41.44 19.70
C ASP A 477 -9.70 41.09 18.25
N PRO A 478 -10.24 40.00 17.65
CA PRO A 478 -11.09 39.01 18.31
C PRO A 478 -10.33 38.29 19.44
N ARG A 479 -11.04 37.56 20.30
CA ARG A 479 -10.37 36.66 21.26
C ARG A 479 -9.61 35.55 20.52
N PRO A 480 -8.58 34.94 21.13
CA PRO A 480 -7.94 33.75 20.57
C PRO A 480 -8.97 32.69 20.18
N ASP A 481 -9.01 32.34 18.90
CA ASP A 481 -10.04 31.50 18.27
C ASP A 481 -9.54 30.08 17.94
N ALA A 482 -8.38 29.68 18.45
CA ALA A 482 -7.77 28.39 18.14
C ALA A 482 -7.33 27.62 19.39
N VAL A 483 -7.82 26.38 19.54
CA VAL A 483 -7.42 25.45 20.60
C VAL A 483 -6.31 24.53 20.08
N LEU A 484 -5.20 24.43 20.82
CA LEU A 484 -4.09 23.54 20.48
C LEU A 484 -4.35 22.12 21.02
N TYR A 485 -4.62 21.16 20.14
CA TYR A 485 -5.19 19.85 20.51
C TYR A 485 -4.42 19.10 21.61
N GLN A 486 -3.08 19.08 21.55
CA GLN A 486 -2.26 18.30 22.49
C GLN A 486 -2.26 18.85 23.92
N CYS A 487 -2.60 20.12 24.12
CA CYS A 487 -2.48 20.77 25.42
C CYS A 487 -3.71 21.58 25.84
N GLY A 488 -4.75 21.65 25.00
CA GLY A 488 -5.99 22.37 25.27
C GLY A 488 -5.84 23.90 25.39
N HIS A 489 -4.66 24.49 25.15
CA HIS A 489 -4.49 25.93 25.27
C HIS A 489 -5.15 26.66 24.11
N ARG A 490 -6.03 27.62 24.44
CA ARG A 490 -6.62 28.60 23.54
C ARG A 490 -5.92 29.94 23.73
N CYS A 491 -4.73 30.06 23.16
CA CYS A 491 -3.85 31.19 23.38
C CYS A 491 -3.39 31.93 22.12
N LEU A 492 -3.90 31.54 20.96
CA LEU A 492 -3.49 32.07 19.66
C LEU A 492 -4.69 32.27 18.75
N HIS A 493 -4.59 33.23 17.82
CA HIS A 493 -5.46 33.26 16.65
C HIS A 493 -5.01 32.23 15.62
N LEU A 494 -5.95 31.61 14.91
CA LEU A 494 -5.67 30.69 13.81
C LEU A 494 -4.73 31.34 12.77
N LYS A 495 -5.05 32.58 12.36
CA LYS A 495 -4.23 33.35 11.41
C LYS A 495 -2.78 33.54 11.89
N CYS A 496 -2.57 33.73 13.19
CA CYS A 496 -1.23 33.89 13.75
C CYS A 496 -0.45 32.57 13.75
N ILE A 497 -1.12 31.44 14.01
CA ILE A 497 -0.52 30.11 13.93
C ILE A 497 -0.06 29.82 12.50
N GLU A 498 -0.92 30.07 11.52
CA GLU A 498 -0.64 29.85 10.09
C GLU A 498 0.50 30.74 9.59
N ALA A 499 0.46 32.04 9.90
CA ALA A 499 1.47 33.00 9.46
C ALA A 499 2.88 32.66 9.94
N VAL A 500 3.01 32.14 11.17
CA VAL A 500 4.30 31.79 11.79
C VAL A 500 4.67 30.32 11.58
N ARG A 501 3.76 29.50 11.04
CA ARG A 501 3.91 28.03 10.90
C ARG A 501 4.32 27.37 12.22
N LEU A 502 3.62 27.72 13.29
CA LEU A 502 4.01 27.36 14.65
C LEU A 502 3.92 25.85 14.89
N ARG A 503 5.00 25.24 15.43
CA ARG A 503 5.06 23.78 15.71
C ARG A 503 4.90 23.40 17.19
N ARG A 504 4.92 24.37 18.11
CA ARG A 504 4.85 24.14 19.56
C ARG A 504 4.02 25.21 20.24
N CYS A 505 3.26 24.84 21.28
CA CYS A 505 2.50 25.78 22.09
C CYS A 505 3.44 26.79 22.77
N PRO A 506 3.22 28.11 22.68
CA PRO A 506 4.12 29.09 23.30
C PRO A 506 4.06 29.08 24.84
N ILE A 507 2.94 28.62 25.41
CA ILE A 507 2.72 28.58 26.87
C ILE A 507 3.40 27.34 27.47
N CYS A 508 3.01 26.14 27.03
CA CYS A 508 3.46 24.89 27.66
C CYS A 508 4.52 24.12 26.85
N ARG A 509 4.89 24.59 25.65
CA ARG A 509 5.89 23.99 24.74
C ARG A 509 5.56 22.59 24.22
N ALA A 510 4.34 22.10 24.46
CA ALA A 510 3.82 20.87 23.87
C ALA A 510 3.85 20.96 22.34
N PRO A 511 4.19 19.88 21.62
CA PRO A 511 4.13 19.86 20.17
C PRO A 511 2.69 20.07 19.68
N ILE A 512 2.52 20.90 18.65
CA ILE A 512 1.22 21.11 18.00
C ILE A 512 1.12 20.11 16.86
N ALA A 513 0.21 19.15 16.97
CA ALA A 513 -0.12 18.22 15.90
C ALA A 513 -1.47 18.54 15.25
N ALA A 514 -2.34 19.29 15.92
CA ALA A 514 -3.60 19.79 15.33
C ALA A 514 -4.03 21.09 16.01
N VAL A 515 -4.77 21.91 15.26
CA VAL A 515 -5.31 23.21 15.70
C VAL A 515 -6.80 23.19 15.43
N LEU A 516 -7.60 23.42 16.46
CA LEU A 516 -9.05 23.38 16.40
C LEU A 516 -9.58 24.83 16.43
N PRO A 517 -9.94 25.42 15.27
CA PRO A 517 -10.68 26.68 15.23
C PRO A 517 -12.04 26.57 15.93
N GLU A 518 -12.40 27.65 16.62
CA GLU A 518 -13.70 27.84 17.27
C GLU A 518 -14.82 28.19 16.28
#